data_AF-A0A1Y2C3S6-F1
#
_entry.id   AF-A0A1Y2C3S6-F1
#
_cell.length_a   1.000
_cell.length_b   1.000
_cell.length_c   1.000
_cell.angle_alpha   90.00
_cell.angle_beta   90.00
_cell.angle_gamma   90.00
#
_symmetry.space_group_name_H-M   'P 1'
#
loop_
_entity.id
_entity.type
_entity.pdbx_description
1 polymer ?
#
loop_
_entity_poly.entity_id
_entity_poly.type
_entity_poly.pdbx_seq_one_letter_code
_entity_poly.pdbx_strand_id
1 'polypeptide(L)'
;MTSRRQLYIIVAATNLSLFTLLIGVAWFASQSHPNHLQQQQVLDTFVMSSEDTFNTSIPINGEADFSNHSYQSIFGKEPPPGFHEWLQFAKKQQCTTVLSTYQQIYDDLAPFDRIYSKDFDLINRKGPARQQYITKGVFTKRRGFESKAMSPHLTLPLWNIFRSSTIKDFKYITSNMDEPISLPATDEYTGSYMNVNDTFTHNSCLRDRFDTKTGNETTPRMAHGYLLSPASFITQNINVPVLGMTKIPCFRDVMVPGSTSHVPITMNGRVEDEIPWKDKKNVLFWRGSTTGGQYGYGSNPPPWHGFHRIRLVEWAKRFGEKHPDRVLDVGKQEPISSDSSYQVDIGFSGVIQCNEKGVTGNECEKLRQTYPLKSKVGFKQTKQYKYLMVVDGNAWPNRLQTYLGRTALSCSTEYLSIGSFGS
;
A
#
# COMPACT_ATOMS: atom_id res chain seq x y z
N MET A 1 -11.18 -31.88 -1.29
CA MET A 1 -11.60 -30.82 -0.33
C MET A 1 -10.92 -29.53 -0.73
N THR A 2 -11.64 -28.65 -1.41
CA THR A 2 -11.14 -27.34 -1.88
C THR A 2 -10.99 -26.39 -0.68
N SER A 3 -9.76 -26.00 -0.38
CA SER A 3 -9.44 -25.01 0.65
C SER A 3 -9.86 -23.62 0.16
N ARG A 4 -11.07 -23.17 0.53
CA ARG A 4 -11.47 -21.76 0.37
C ARG A 4 -10.73 -20.94 1.43
N ARG A 5 -10.08 -19.86 1.00
CA ARG A 5 -9.22 -19.00 1.85
C ARG A 5 -9.97 -17.71 2.20
N GLN A 6 -9.48 -16.97 3.19
CA GLN A 6 -10.06 -15.69 3.60
C GLN A 6 -10.14 -14.69 2.43
N LEU A 7 -11.25 -13.96 2.35
CA LEU A 7 -11.44 -12.90 1.37
C LEU A 7 -10.90 -11.57 1.93
N TYR A 8 -9.92 -11.01 1.24
CA TYR A 8 -9.35 -9.70 1.55
C TYR A 8 -9.81 -8.69 0.51
N ILE A 9 -10.38 -7.58 0.97
CA ILE A 9 -10.79 -6.47 0.11
C ILE A 9 -9.77 -5.34 0.33
N ILE A 10 -9.01 -5.01 -0.71
CA ILE A 10 -7.95 -4.00 -0.69
C ILE A 10 -8.45 -2.76 -1.40
N VAL A 11 -8.47 -1.63 -0.69
CA VAL A 11 -8.76 -0.30 -1.27
C VAL A 11 -7.47 0.52 -1.24
N ALA A 12 -6.83 0.65 -2.41
CA ALA A 12 -5.57 1.38 -2.60
C ALA A 12 -5.70 2.40 -3.74
N ALA A 13 -4.88 3.45 -3.71
CA ALA A 13 -4.79 4.42 -4.80
C ALA A 13 -3.92 3.91 -5.96
N THR A 14 -4.39 2.90 -6.69
CA THR A 14 -3.76 2.51 -7.97
C THR A 14 -4.81 2.47 -9.08
N ASN A 15 -4.54 3.20 -10.16
CA ASN A 15 -5.42 3.32 -11.32
C ASN A 15 -5.14 2.21 -12.34
N LEU A 16 -6.20 1.89 -13.09
CA LEU A 16 -6.34 0.82 -14.07
C LEU A 16 -5.20 0.70 -15.09
N SER A 17 -4.66 -0.52 -15.20
CA SER A 17 -4.15 -1.05 -16.48
C SER A 17 -4.23 -2.58 -16.46
N LEU A 18 -5.46 -3.10 -16.39
CA LEU A 18 -5.81 -4.51 -16.68
C LEU A 18 -7.34 -4.59 -16.83
N PHE A 19 -7.88 -3.85 -17.80
CA PHE A 19 -9.28 -3.92 -18.20
C PHE A 19 -9.34 -4.08 -19.73
N THR A 20 -9.21 -5.32 -20.19
CA THR A 20 -9.56 -5.70 -21.57
C THR A 20 -10.04 -7.15 -21.72
N LEU A 21 -10.36 -7.89 -20.65
CA LEU A 21 -10.80 -9.28 -20.81
C LEU A 21 -11.95 -9.79 -19.92
N LEU A 22 -12.73 -8.90 -19.30
CA LEU A 22 -13.90 -9.31 -18.49
C LEU A 22 -15.21 -8.58 -18.83
N ILE A 23 -15.32 -7.98 -20.03
CA ILE A 23 -16.61 -7.45 -20.56
C ILE A 23 -17.04 -8.28 -21.78
N GLY A 24 -17.09 -9.60 -21.61
CA GLY A 24 -17.53 -10.54 -22.65
C GLY A 24 -18.92 -11.13 -22.45
N VAL A 25 -19.55 -10.99 -21.29
CA VAL A 25 -20.75 -11.80 -20.97
C VAL A 25 -21.99 -10.97 -20.58
N ALA A 26 -21.90 -9.64 -20.45
CA ALA A 26 -23.04 -8.80 -20.03
C ALA A 26 -23.50 -7.77 -21.08
N TRP A 27 -23.21 -7.99 -22.37
CA TRP A 27 -23.61 -7.07 -23.46
C TRP A 27 -24.90 -7.51 -24.18
N PHE A 28 -25.80 -8.20 -23.47
CA PHE A 28 -27.15 -8.50 -23.94
C PHE A 28 -28.16 -8.37 -22.79
N ALA A 29 -28.34 -7.15 -22.25
CA ALA A 29 -29.60 -6.78 -21.58
C ALA A 29 -29.75 -5.26 -21.41
N SER A 30 -30.66 -4.71 -22.21
CA SER A 30 -31.53 -3.54 -21.98
C SER A 30 -30.94 -2.15 -21.69
N GLN A 31 -31.18 -1.28 -22.67
CA GLN A 31 -31.40 0.16 -22.52
C GLN A 31 -32.60 0.44 -21.59
N SER A 32 -32.41 1.17 -20.49
CA SER A 32 -33.38 2.09 -19.87
C SER A 32 -32.81 2.73 -18.58
N HIS A 33 -33.21 3.98 -18.31
CA HIS A 33 -32.71 4.96 -17.32
C HIS A 33 -32.36 4.50 -15.88
N PRO A 34 -31.47 5.22 -15.14
CA PRO A 34 -30.85 4.75 -13.90
C PRO A 34 -31.74 4.98 -12.66
N ASN A 35 -31.86 3.96 -11.80
CA ASN A 35 -32.53 4.04 -10.50
C ASN A 35 -31.67 3.39 -9.39
N HIS A 36 -31.91 3.85 -8.15
CA HIS A 36 -31.22 3.55 -6.87
C HIS A 36 -30.95 2.06 -6.50
N LEU A 37 -31.43 1.09 -7.28
CA LEU A 37 -31.19 -0.34 -7.08
C LEU A 37 -29.78 -0.81 -7.51
N GLN A 38 -29.05 -0.04 -8.32
CA GLN A 38 -27.75 -0.46 -8.86
C GLN A 38 -26.61 -0.49 -7.82
N GLN A 39 -26.62 0.34 -6.77
CA GLN A 39 -25.53 0.34 -5.76
C GLN A 39 -25.57 -0.86 -4.81
N GLN A 40 -26.78 -1.35 -4.51
CA GLN A 40 -26.97 -2.55 -3.69
C GLN A 40 -26.58 -3.81 -4.47
N GLN A 41 -26.86 -3.82 -5.78
CA GLN A 41 -26.37 -4.86 -6.68
C GLN A 41 -24.84 -4.91 -6.78
N VAL A 42 -24.08 -3.83 -6.64
CA VAL A 42 -22.60 -3.90 -6.75
C VAL A 42 -21.97 -4.67 -5.58
N LEU A 43 -22.46 -4.51 -4.35
CA LEU A 43 -21.96 -5.25 -3.19
C LEU A 43 -22.48 -6.68 -3.14
N ASP A 44 -23.75 -6.92 -3.48
CA ASP A 44 -24.32 -8.27 -3.55
C ASP A 44 -23.71 -9.06 -4.72
N THR A 45 -23.49 -8.43 -5.88
CA THR A 45 -22.76 -9.02 -7.01
C THR A 45 -21.28 -9.19 -6.68
N PHE A 46 -20.66 -8.35 -5.84
CA PHE A 46 -19.26 -8.53 -5.42
C PHE A 46 -19.09 -9.68 -4.42
N VAL A 47 -19.98 -9.79 -3.43
CA VAL A 47 -20.01 -10.92 -2.49
C VAL A 47 -20.28 -12.22 -3.24
N MET A 48 -21.23 -12.24 -4.17
CA MET A 48 -21.55 -13.42 -4.98
C MET A 48 -20.48 -13.75 -6.06
N SER A 49 -19.94 -12.76 -6.78
CA SER A 49 -18.87 -12.99 -7.78
C SER A 49 -17.53 -13.36 -7.14
N SER A 50 -17.26 -12.94 -5.90
CA SER A 50 -16.07 -13.38 -5.16
C SER A 50 -16.11 -14.88 -4.81
N GLU A 51 -17.30 -15.48 -4.69
CA GLU A 51 -17.47 -16.93 -4.50
C GLU A 51 -17.17 -17.71 -5.78
N ASP A 52 -17.45 -17.15 -6.96
CA ASP A 52 -17.17 -17.76 -8.26
C ASP A 52 -15.71 -17.54 -8.72
N THR A 53 -15.14 -16.36 -8.47
CA THR A 53 -13.77 -16.02 -8.88
C THR A 53 -12.71 -16.79 -8.08
N PHE A 54 -13.04 -17.25 -6.86
CA PHE A 54 -12.12 -18.06 -6.04
C PHE A 54 -11.95 -19.51 -6.54
N ASN A 55 -12.84 -19.98 -7.43
CA ASN A 55 -12.75 -21.32 -8.04
C ASN A 55 -11.90 -21.35 -9.31
N THR A 56 -11.61 -20.20 -9.92
CA THR A 56 -10.61 -20.08 -10.99
C THR A 56 -9.24 -19.89 -10.39
N SER A 57 -8.60 -20.99 -10.02
CA SER A 57 -7.13 -21.02 -9.98
C SER A 57 -6.66 -20.77 -11.41
N ILE A 58 -6.17 -19.57 -11.71
CA ILE A 58 -5.43 -19.35 -12.95
C ILE A 58 -4.20 -20.26 -12.84
N PRO A 59 -4.07 -21.29 -13.69
CA PRO A 59 -2.83 -22.03 -13.76
C PRO A 59 -1.77 -21.03 -14.20
N ILE A 60 -0.66 -20.93 -13.46
CA ILE A 60 0.53 -20.22 -13.93
C ILE A 60 1.13 -21.10 -15.04
N ASN A 61 0.50 -21.12 -16.20
CA ASN A 61 1.03 -21.76 -17.40
C ASN A 61 1.95 -20.75 -18.07
N GLY A 62 3.23 -20.80 -17.71
CA GLY A 62 4.29 -19.96 -18.26
C GLY A 62 5.58 -20.05 -17.45
N GLU A 63 6.02 -21.26 -17.11
CA GLU A 63 7.30 -21.50 -16.41
C GLU A 63 8.48 -21.21 -17.34
N ALA A 64 8.97 -19.96 -17.33
CA ALA A 64 10.33 -19.67 -17.77
C ALA A 64 11.27 -19.85 -16.56
N ASP A 65 11.82 -21.06 -16.39
CA ASP A 65 12.94 -21.31 -15.47
C ASP A 65 14.16 -20.48 -15.91
N PHE A 66 15.00 -20.11 -14.94
CA PHE A 66 16.21 -19.37 -15.17
C PHE A 66 17.19 -20.11 -16.08
N SER A 67 17.26 -19.67 -17.34
CA SER A 67 18.50 -19.70 -18.11
C SER A 67 18.96 -18.26 -18.31
N ASN A 68 20.26 -18.01 -18.49
CA ASN A 68 20.78 -16.64 -18.74
C ASN A 68 20.04 -15.93 -19.90
N HIS A 69 19.49 -16.70 -20.84
CA HIS A 69 18.70 -16.20 -21.97
C HIS A 69 17.39 -15.50 -21.54
N SER A 70 16.78 -15.87 -20.40
CA SER A 70 15.52 -15.25 -19.94
C SER A 70 15.73 -13.90 -19.24
N TYR A 71 16.92 -13.63 -18.71
CA TYR A 71 17.21 -12.38 -18.03
C TYR A 71 17.31 -11.21 -19.01
N GLN A 72 18.10 -11.39 -20.08
CA GLN A 72 18.26 -10.39 -21.12
C GLN A 72 16.96 -10.14 -21.89
N SER A 73 16.13 -11.17 -22.10
CA SER A 73 14.83 -11.01 -22.77
C SER A 73 13.82 -10.21 -21.93
N ILE A 74 13.89 -10.29 -20.60
CA ILE A 74 12.95 -9.61 -19.70
C ILE A 74 13.42 -8.17 -19.40
N PHE A 75 14.71 -7.99 -19.06
CA PHE A 75 15.22 -6.69 -18.60
C PHE A 75 16.02 -5.91 -19.66
N GLY A 76 16.28 -6.51 -20.82
CA GLY A 76 17.07 -5.88 -21.89
C GLY A 76 18.54 -5.63 -21.53
N LYS A 77 19.07 -6.26 -20.47
CA LYS A 77 20.45 -6.07 -19.99
C LYS A 77 21.04 -7.38 -19.45
N GLU A 78 22.37 -7.42 -19.35
CA GLU A 78 23.08 -8.56 -18.74
C GLU A 78 22.81 -8.66 -17.22
N PRO A 79 22.83 -9.86 -16.63
CA PRO A 79 22.72 -10.04 -15.18
C PRO A 79 23.83 -9.33 -14.41
N PRO A 80 23.57 -8.84 -13.18
CA PRO A 80 24.58 -8.19 -12.35
C PRO A 80 25.65 -9.19 -11.89
N PRO A 81 26.86 -8.73 -11.50
CA PRO A 81 27.85 -9.58 -10.86
C PRO A 81 27.29 -10.27 -9.61
N GLY A 82 27.56 -11.56 -9.45
CA GLY A 82 27.03 -12.35 -8.33
C GLY A 82 25.63 -12.94 -8.56
N PHE A 83 25.00 -12.68 -9.72
CA PHE A 83 23.65 -13.16 -10.01
C PHE A 83 23.55 -14.69 -10.06
N HIS A 84 24.54 -15.38 -10.61
CA HIS A 84 24.52 -16.84 -10.70
C HIS A 84 24.61 -17.48 -9.29
N GLU A 85 25.46 -16.93 -8.43
CA GLU A 85 25.63 -17.34 -7.05
C GLU A 85 24.36 -17.07 -6.23
N TRP A 86 23.74 -15.91 -6.42
CA TRP A 86 22.44 -15.60 -5.84
C TRP A 86 21.37 -16.59 -6.30
N LEU A 87 21.33 -16.92 -7.59
CA LEU A 87 20.37 -17.86 -8.14
C LEU A 87 20.53 -19.26 -7.54
N GLN A 88 21.77 -19.77 -7.45
CA GLN A 88 22.05 -21.04 -6.80
C GLN A 88 21.64 -21.03 -5.32
N PHE A 89 21.93 -19.93 -4.62
CA PHE A 89 21.51 -19.75 -3.23
C PHE A 89 19.98 -19.75 -3.09
N ALA A 90 19.27 -19.01 -3.94
CA ALA A 90 17.82 -18.93 -3.94
C ALA A 90 17.18 -20.31 -4.19
N LYS A 91 17.68 -21.06 -5.18
CA LYS A 91 17.23 -22.45 -5.45
C LYS A 91 17.47 -23.35 -4.23
N LYS A 92 18.64 -23.26 -3.60
CA LYS A 92 18.96 -24.03 -2.37
C LYS A 92 18.04 -23.69 -1.20
N GLN A 93 17.65 -22.42 -1.06
CA GLN A 93 16.71 -21.95 -0.03
C GLN A 93 15.23 -22.15 -0.42
N GLN A 94 14.94 -22.79 -1.57
CA GLN A 94 13.59 -22.97 -2.09
C GLN A 94 12.82 -21.65 -2.24
N CYS A 95 13.53 -20.56 -2.54
CA CYS A 95 12.92 -19.28 -2.88
C CYS A 95 12.33 -19.33 -4.29
N THR A 96 11.33 -18.47 -4.57
CA THR A 96 10.87 -18.31 -5.95
C THR A 96 11.99 -17.80 -6.81
N THR A 97 12.00 -18.27 -8.04
CA THR A 97 13.01 -17.97 -9.03
C THR A 97 12.39 -17.40 -10.30
N VAL A 98 11.19 -16.82 -10.18
CA VAL A 98 10.50 -16.19 -11.31
C VAL A 98 10.92 -14.73 -11.39
N LEU A 99 11.50 -14.29 -12.51
CA LEU A 99 12.08 -12.94 -12.65
C LEU A 99 11.08 -11.80 -12.46
N SER A 100 9.84 -11.97 -12.95
CA SER A 100 8.78 -10.96 -12.77
C SER A 100 8.51 -10.66 -11.29
N THR A 101 8.76 -11.62 -10.40
CA THR A 101 8.69 -11.41 -8.95
C THR A 101 9.63 -10.29 -8.46
N TYR A 102 10.78 -10.17 -9.11
CA TYR A 102 11.84 -9.22 -8.73
C TYR A 102 11.80 -7.96 -9.59
N GLN A 103 10.83 -7.83 -10.52
CA GLN A 103 10.72 -6.73 -11.48
C GLN A 103 10.76 -5.36 -10.78
N GLN A 104 10.11 -5.24 -9.62
CA GLN A 104 10.08 -3.99 -8.85
C GLN A 104 11.47 -3.44 -8.53
N ILE A 105 12.45 -4.31 -8.22
CA ILE A 105 13.82 -3.86 -7.94
C ILE A 105 14.43 -3.20 -9.18
N TYR A 106 14.19 -3.78 -10.36
CA TYR A 106 14.70 -3.27 -11.62
C TYR A 106 14.00 -1.98 -12.03
N ASP A 107 12.68 -1.91 -11.87
CA ASP A 107 11.89 -0.70 -12.16
C ASP A 107 12.30 0.47 -11.26
N ASP A 108 12.61 0.18 -9.99
CA ASP A 108 13.07 1.17 -9.02
C ASP A 108 14.47 1.69 -9.34
N LEU A 109 15.33 0.85 -9.91
CA LEU A 109 16.71 1.19 -10.23
C LEU A 109 16.90 1.72 -11.66
N ALA A 110 15.99 1.44 -12.58
CA ALA A 110 16.08 1.86 -13.99
C ALA A 110 16.28 3.38 -14.19
N PRO A 111 15.67 4.29 -13.39
CA PRO A 111 15.90 5.73 -13.54
C PRO A 111 17.33 6.19 -13.20
N PHE A 112 18.17 5.30 -12.70
CA PHE A 112 19.42 5.61 -12.02
C PHE A 112 20.67 5.05 -12.70
N ASP A 113 20.61 4.78 -14.01
CA ASP A 113 21.76 4.33 -14.80
C ASP A 113 22.97 5.28 -14.71
N ARG A 114 22.72 6.57 -14.42
CA ARG A 114 23.76 7.57 -14.11
C ARG A 114 23.31 8.43 -12.92
N ILE A 115 24.07 8.40 -11.84
CA ILE A 115 23.94 9.32 -10.70
C ILE A 115 25.31 9.92 -10.38
N TYR A 116 25.35 11.22 -10.12
CA TYR A 116 26.55 11.93 -9.73
C TYR A 116 26.56 12.23 -8.24
N SER A 117 27.76 12.33 -7.66
CA SER A 117 27.91 12.67 -6.24
C SER A 117 27.23 13.99 -5.85
N LYS A 118 27.13 14.95 -6.77
CA LYS A 118 26.48 16.26 -6.54
C LYS A 118 24.96 16.15 -6.38
N ASP A 119 24.33 15.12 -6.95
CA ASP A 119 22.88 14.97 -6.90
C ASP A 119 22.44 14.68 -5.45
N PHE A 120 23.27 13.97 -4.69
CA PHE A 120 23.07 13.74 -3.25
C PHE A 120 23.15 15.02 -2.41
N ASP A 121 23.78 16.08 -2.89
CA ASP A 121 23.84 17.37 -2.18
C ASP A 121 22.53 18.16 -2.28
N LEU A 122 21.62 17.78 -3.20
CA LEU A 122 20.29 18.38 -3.35
C LEU A 122 19.34 18.03 -2.19
N ILE A 123 19.66 17.00 -1.42
CA ILE A 123 18.78 16.53 -0.34
C ILE A 123 18.79 17.54 0.80
N ASN A 124 17.58 17.89 1.25
CA ASN A 124 17.41 18.68 2.46
C ASN A 124 17.97 17.94 3.68
N ARG A 125 19.18 18.29 4.11
CA ARG A 125 19.88 17.67 5.25
C ARG A 125 19.15 17.87 6.59
N LYS A 126 18.26 18.87 6.70
CA LYS A 126 17.41 19.08 7.87
C LYS A 126 16.11 18.28 7.80
N GLY A 127 15.74 17.76 6.63
CA GLY A 127 14.57 16.90 6.42
C GLY A 127 14.74 15.49 7.00
N PRO A 128 13.78 14.60 6.78
CA PRO A 128 13.80 13.24 7.35
C PRO A 128 14.75 12.28 6.61
N ALA A 129 15.13 12.59 5.37
CA ALA A 129 16.08 11.81 4.60
C ALA A 129 17.48 11.88 5.24
N ARG A 130 18.18 10.73 5.26
CA ARG A 130 19.52 10.61 5.83
C ARG A 130 20.47 10.03 4.80
N GLN A 131 21.55 10.77 4.52
CA GLN A 131 22.65 10.28 3.71
C GLN A 131 23.55 9.36 4.52
N GLN A 132 23.82 8.20 3.94
CA GLN A 132 24.59 7.11 4.52
C GLN A 132 25.64 6.61 3.51
N TYR A 133 26.58 5.81 3.99
CA TYR A 133 27.72 5.34 3.22
C TYR A 133 27.90 3.85 3.44
N ILE A 134 28.31 3.15 2.37
CA ILE A 134 28.94 1.84 2.48
C ILE A 134 30.42 2.03 2.18
N THR A 135 31.27 1.54 3.07
CA THR A 135 32.73 1.59 2.93
C THR A 135 33.29 0.21 3.23
N LYS A 136 33.95 -0.42 2.25
CA LYS A 136 34.50 -1.79 2.37
C LYS A 136 33.46 -2.82 2.86
N GLY A 137 32.25 -2.76 2.33
CA GLY A 137 31.14 -3.65 2.73
C GLY A 137 30.57 -3.41 4.13
N VAL A 138 30.86 -2.26 4.74
CA VAL A 138 30.34 -1.87 6.07
C VAL A 138 29.57 -0.56 5.98
N PHE A 139 28.40 -0.52 6.63
CA PHE A 139 27.62 0.69 6.77
C PHE A 139 28.30 1.67 7.72
N THR A 140 28.63 2.86 7.24
CA THR A 140 29.31 3.89 8.03
C THR A 140 28.58 5.24 7.93
N LYS A 141 28.82 6.10 8.93
CA LYS A 141 28.65 7.54 8.75
C LYS A 141 29.95 8.11 8.21
N ARG A 142 29.81 9.05 7.27
CA ARG A 142 30.83 9.97 6.74
C ARG A 142 32.28 9.52 6.98
N ARG A 143 32.89 8.86 5.98
CA ARG A 143 34.32 8.47 5.97
C ARG A 143 34.78 7.72 7.24
N GLY A 144 34.11 6.61 7.60
CA GLY A 144 34.73 5.57 8.45
C GLY A 144 34.34 5.52 9.93
N PHE A 145 33.28 6.21 10.37
CA PHE A 145 32.77 6.02 11.74
C PHE A 145 31.54 5.10 11.76
N GLU A 146 31.64 3.99 12.48
CA GLU A 146 30.50 3.12 12.81
C GLU A 146 29.59 3.82 13.84
N SER A 147 28.27 3.81 13.63
CA SER A 147 27.33 4.56 14.46
C SER A 147 26.02 3.82 14.70
N LYS A 148 25.51 3.91 15.94
CA LYS A 148 24.14 3.54 16.37
C LYS A 148 23.01 4.27 15.64
N ALA A 149 23.31 5.22 14.76
CA ALA A 149 22.33 6.02 14.01
C ALA A 149 22.27 5.64 12.51
N MET A 150 22.54 4.37 12.23
CA MET A 150 22.00 3.67 11.07
C MET A 150 20.47 3.67 11.18
N SER A 151 19.72 3.73 10.07
CA SER A 151 18.29 3.39 10.12
C SER A 151 18.18 1.86 10.21
N PRO A 152 18.05 1.25 11.41
CA PRO A 152 18.09 -0.20 11.51
C PRO A 152 16.87 -0.79 10.81
N HIS A 153 15.78 -0.01 10.74
CA HIS A 153 14.55 -0.34 10.05
C HIS A 153 14.73 -0.64 8.56
N LEU A 154 15.60 0.06 7.86
CA LEU A 154 15.77 -0.15 6.41
C LEU A 154 17.06 -0.88 6.06
N THR A 155 18.08 -0.76 6.90
CA THR A 155 19.43 -1.26 6.59
C THR A 155 19.70 -2.65 7.17
N LEU A 156 19.08 -3.02 8.30
CA LEU A 156 19.24 -4.36 8.89
C LEU A 156 18.84 -5.47 7.90
N PRO A 157 17.73 -5.36 7.16
CA PRO A 157 17.35 -6.38 6.17
C PRO A 157 18.35 -6.48 5.01
N LEU A 158 19.05 -5.37 4.73
CA LEU A 158 20.05 -5.27 3.68
C LEU A 158 21.45 -5.66 4.16
N TRP A 159 21.65 -5.81 5.47
CA TRP A 159 22.97 -5.94 6.06
C TRP A 159 23.78 -7.10 5.46
N ASN A 160 23.13 -8.25 5.29
CA ASN A 160 23.77 -9.44 4.75
C ASN A 160 24.07 -9.34 3.25
N ILE A 161 23.34 -8.51 2.51
CA ILE A 161 23.61 -8.26 1.08
C ILE A 161 24.89 -7.45 0.94
N PHE A 162 25.07 -6.45 1.82
CA PHE A 162 26.17 -5.50 1.68
C PHE A 162 27.47 -5.91 2.39
N ARG A 163 27.45 -6.99 3.18
CA ARG A 163 28.61 -7.50 3.95
C ARG A 163 29.60 -8.32 3.11
N SER A 164 29.90 -7.84 1.91
CA SER A 164 30.91 -8.44 1.03
C SER A 164 32.08 -7.48 0.82
N SER A 165 33.30 -8.01 0.89
CA SER A 165 34.52 -7.26 0.54
C SER A 165 34.58 -6.86 -0.94
N THR A 166 33.70 -7.43 -1.78
CA THR A 166 33.61 -7.12 -3.22
C THR A 166 32.74 -5.89 -3.53
N ILE A 167 31.99 -5.38 -2.54
CA ILE A 167 31.10 -4.23 -2.75
C ILE A 167 31.92 -2.95 -2.70
N LYS A 168 31.85 -2.18 -3.79
CA LYS A 168 32.50 -0.88 -3.91
C LYS A 168 31.88 0.11 -2.93
N ASP A 169 32.65 1.11 -2.53
CA ASP A 169 32.16 2.20 -1.70
C ASP A 169 31.09 3.00 -2.46
N PHE A 170 29.93 3.26 -1.83
CA PHE A 170 28.89 4.10 -2.40
C PHE A 170 28.10 4.87 -1.35
N LYS A 171 27.42 5.92 -1.81
CA LYS A 171 26.50 6.75 -1.02
C LYS A 171 25.07 6.32 -1.30
N TYR A 172 24.24 6.34 -0.27
CA TYR A 172 22.82 6.08 -0.41
C TYR A 172 22.01 6.89 0.59
N ILE A 173 20.71 6.98 0.38
CA ILE A 173 19.80 7.76 1.20
C ILE A 173 18.74 6.84 1.78
N THR A 174 18.35 7.08 3.03
CA THR A 174 17.23 6.37 3.66
C THR A 174 16.19 7.35 4.17
N SER A 175 14.91 6.99 4.07
CA SER A 175 13.80 7.68 4.71
C SER A 175 13.09 6.76 5.69
N ASN A 176 12.98 7.17 6.96
CA ASN A 176 12.22 6.44 7.97
C ASN A 176 10.76 6.91 8.07
N MET A 177 10.31 7.68 7.09
CA MET A 177 8.96 8.20 7.04
C MET A 177 8.04 7.21 6.32
N ASP A 178 6.75 7.34 6.58
CA ASP A 178 5.74 6.58 5.85
C ASP A 178 5.66 7.07 4.40
N GLU A 179 5.75 8.38 4.17
CA GLU A 179 5.62 9.01 2.86
C GLU A 179 6.88 8.90 1.98
N PRO A 180 6.74 8.78 0.65
CA PRO A 180 7.87 8.79 -0.28
C PRO A 180 8.44 10.21 -0.47
N ILE A 181 9.70 10.31 -0.88
CA ILE A 181 10.45 11.57 -0.93
C ILE A 181 10.84 11.99 -2.35
N SER A 182 11.40 11.11 -3.17
CA SER A 182 12.07 11.50 -4.42
C SER A 182 11.05 11.64 -5.56
N LEU A 183 10.74 12.87 -5.96
CA LEU A 183 9.82 13.15 -7.07
C LEU A 183 10.40 14.24 -7.98
N PRO A 184 11.11 13.89 -9.06
CA PRO A 184 11.62 14.89 -9.98
C PRO A 184 10.47 15.59 -10.71
N ALA A 185 10.62 16.90 -10.92
CA ALA A 185 9.78 17.64 -11.85
C ALA A 185 9.94 17.08 -13.26
N THR A 186 8.88 17.20 -14.06
CA THR A 186 8.85 16.78 -15.47
C THR A 186 8.92 17.97 -16.44
N ASP A 187 8.89 19.19 -15.89
CA ASP A 187 9.08 20.45 -16.60
C ASP A 187 10.44 21.08 -16.21
N GLU A 188 10.64 22.35 -16.55
CA GLU A 188 11.89 23.07 -16.25
C GLU A 188 12.01 23.52 -14.78
N TYR A 189 11.08 23.14 -13.90
CA TYR A 189 11.07 23.56 -12.50
C TYR A 189 12.21 22.94 -11.69
N THR A 190 13.07 23.78 -11.12
CA THR A 190 14.20 23.36 -10.27
C THR A 190 14.01 23.72 -8.79
N GLY A 191 12.87 24.30 -8.43
CA GLY A 191 12.58 24.76 -7.08
C GLY A 191 12.19 23.62 -6.12
N SER A 192 12.00 23.97 -4.86
CA SER A 192 11.45 23.06 -3.83
C SER A 192 9.94 23.10 -3.83
N TYR A 193 9.29 21.94 -3.81
CA TYR A 193 7.85 21.88 -3.59
C TYR A 193 7.51 22.39 -2.19
N MET A 194 6.52 23.28 -2.10
CA MET A 194 6.04 23.82 -0.83
C MET A 194 4.85 23.03 -0.29
N ASN A 195 4.10 22.39 -1.19
CA ASN A 195 2.88 21.65 -0.87
C ASN A 195 2.56 20.63 -1.98
N VAL A 196 1.51 19.82 -1.78
CA VAL A 196 1.08 18.80 -2.75
C VAL A 196 0.61 19.40 -4.08
N ASN A 197 0.04 20.61 -4.09
CA ASN A 197 -0.36 21.23 -5.35
C ASN A 197 0.85 21.52 -6.24
N ASP A 198 1.96 21.96 -5.67
CA ASP A 198 3.19 22.20 -6.43
C ASP A 198 3.71 20.92 -7.11
N THR A 199 3.58 19.76 -6.44
CA THR A 199 3.99 18.48 -7.04
C THR A 199 3.15 18.15 -8.27
N PHE A 200 1.85 18.42 -8.24
CA PHE A 200 0.98 18.26 -9.40
C PHE A 200 1.22 19.32 -10.48
N THR A 201 1.56 20.56 -10.11
CA THR A 201 1.90 21.62 -11.08
C THR A 201 3.13 21.25 -11.92
N HIS A 202 4.13 20.61 -11.31
CA HIS A 202 5.43 20.38 -11.94
C HIS A 202 5.72 18.92 -12.31
N ASN A 203 4.80 17.98 -12.04
CA ASN A 203 4.95 16.57 -12.42
C ASN A 203 3.75 16.08 -13.24
N SER A 204 3.95 15.90 -14.56
CA SER A 204 2.93 15.43 -15.49
C SER A 204 2.45 14.02 -15.16
N CYS A 205 3.35 13.12 -14.76
CA CYS A 205 2.98 11.76 -14.38
C CYS A 205 1.94 11.74 -13.26
N LEU A 206 2.06 12.60 -12.24
CA LEU A 206 1.06 12.71 -11.19
C LEU A 206 -0.28 13.23 -11.72
N ARG A 207 -0.27 14.27 -12.57
CA ARG A 207 -1.50 14.80 -13.19
C ARG A 207 -2.21 13.74 -14.01
N ASP A 208 -1.48 13.09 -14.92
CA ASP A 208 -2.03 12.13 -15.86
C ASP A 208 -2.66 10.93 -15.13
N ARG A 209 -2.00 10.44 -14.08
CA ARG A 209 -2.44 9.25 -13.33
C ARG A 209 -3.51 9.53 -12.29
N PHE A 210 -3.46 10.69 -11.64
CA PHE A 210 -4.24 10.94 -10.43
C PHE A 210 -5.15 12.17 -10.50
N ASP A 211 -4.98 13.07 -11.47
CA ASP A 211 -5.85 14.25 -11.65
C ASP A 211 -6.76 14.16 -12.87
N THR A 212 -6.70 13.04 -13.59
CA THR A 212 -7.65 12.70 -14.66
C THR A 212 -8.91 12.09 -14.08
N LYS A 213 -10.09 12.59 -14.50
CA LYS A 213 -11.39 11.99 -14.15
C LYS A 213 -11.72 10.80 -15.03
N THR A 214 -12.38 9.81 -14.43
CA THR A 214 -13.01 8.71 -15.18
C THR A 214 -14.53 8.88 -15.06
N GLY A 215 -15.18 9.28 -16.17
CA GLY A 215 -16.62 9.58 -16.16
C GLY A 215 -16.98 10.72 -15.20
N ASN A 216 -17.99 10.50 -14.36
CA ASN A 216 -18.48 11.49 -13.39
C ASN A 216 -17.82 11.40 -12.01
N GLU A 217 -16.81 10.54 -11.83
CA GLU A 217 -16.15 10.34 -10.54
C GLU A 217 -15.20 11.48 -10.16
N THR A 218 -14.94 11.61 -8.85
CA THR A 218 -13.84 12.42 -8.32
C THR A 218 -12.49 11.86 -8.76
N THR A 219 -11.49 12.72 -9.01
CA THR A 219 -10.15 12.25 -9.38
C THR A 219 -9.53 11.42 -8.25
N PRO A 220 -8.63 10.46 -8.53
CA PRO A 220 -7.89 9.74 -7.49
C PRO A 220 -7.18 10.66 -6.50
N ARG A 221 -6.66 11.81 -6.99
CA ARG A 221 -6.09 12.88 -6.17
C ARG A 221 -7.09 13.36 -5.13
N MET A 222 -8.35 13.57 -5.50
CA MET A 222 -9.41 14.03 -4.61
C MET A 222 -10.02 12.94 -3.72
N ALA A 223 -9.59 11.69 -3.86
CA ALA A 223 -10.15 10.54 -3.17
C ALA A 223 -9.16 9.83 -2.23
N HIS A 224 -7.94 10.35 -2.10
CA HIS A 224 -6.88 9.73 -1.31
C HIS A 224 -6.12 10.75 -0.45
N GLY A 225 -6.05 10.51 0.86
CA GLY A 225 -5.54 11.53 1.79
C GLY A 225 -4.06 11.89 1.60
N TYR A 226 -3.20 10.97 1.14
CA TYR A 226 -1.81 11.32 0.75
C TYR A 226 -1.75 12.34 -0.39
N LEU A 227 -2.65 12.22 -1.38
CA LEU A 227 -2.68 13.09 -2.57
C LEU A 227 -3.46 14.40 -2.32
N LEU A 228 -4.18 14.50 -1.20
CA LEU A 228 -4.91 15.69 -0.76
C LEU A 228 -4.14 16.48 0.28
N SER A 229 -3.86 15.86 1.42
CA SER A 229 -3.27 16.47 2.60
C SER A 229 -2.56 15.37 3.41
N PRO A 230 -1.34 15.00 3.02
CA PRO A 230 -0.59 13.92 3.65
C PRO A 230 -0.27 14.27 5.11
N ALA A 231 -0.03 13.24 5.91
CA ALA A 231 0.31 13.45 7.32
C ALA A 231 1.66 14.14 7.52
N SER A 232 2.58 13.98 6.57
CA SER A 232 3.81 14.75 6.46
C SER A 232 4.11 15.04 4.99
N PHE A 233 4.20 16.31 4.63
CA PHE A 233 4.66 16.70 3.29
C PHE A 233 6.19 16.80 3.29
N ILE A 234 6.85 15.78 2.75
CA ILE A 234 8.32 15.63 2.76
C ILE A 234 8.91 15.37 1.36
N THR A 235 8.06 15.41 0.34
CA THR A 235 8.40 15.22 -1.06
C THR A 235 9.37 16.30 -1.52
N GLN A 236 10.39 15.90 -2.28
CA GLN A 236 11.45 16.77 -2.78
C GLN A 236 11.60 16.61 -4.29
N ASN A 237 11.87 17.74 -4.95
CA ASN A 237 12.20 17.79 -6.37
C ASN A 237 13.64 17.31 -6.62
N ILE A 238 13.84 16.00 -6.50
CA ILE A 238 15.16 15.37 -6.63
C ILE A 238 15.04 14.07 -7.42
N ASN A 239 16.11 13.73 -8.14
CA ASN A 239 16.26 12.45 -8.84
C ASN A 239 17.40 11.65 -8.21
N VAL A 240 17.22 11.20 -6.98
CA VAL A 240 18.22 10.45 -6.20
C VAL A 240 17.54 9.23 -5.59
N PRO A 241 18.17 8.04 -5.60
CA PRO A 241 17.57 6.85 -5.01
C PRO A 241 17.47 7.03 -3.49
N VAL A 242 16.22 7.09 -3.01
CA VAL A 242 15.89 7.11 -1.58
C VAL A 242 15.34 5.75 -1.21
N LEU A 243 16.04 5.03 -0.33
CA LEU A 243 15.54 3.78 0.21
C LEU A 243 14.39 4.09 1.20
N GLY A 244 13.22 3.54 0.92
CA GLY A 244 12.00 3.70 1.73
C GLY A 244 11.17 2.42 1.73
N MET A 245 10.10 2.36 2.52
CA MET A 245 9.27 1.14 2.61
C MET A 245 8.15 1.08 1.57
N THR A 246 7.82 2.22 0.96
CA THR A 246 6.61 2.37 0.14
C THR A 246 6.79 3.56 -0.79
N LYS A 247 6.07 3.50 -1.91
CA LYS A 247 5.91 4.62 -2.84
C LYS A 247 4.63 4.45 -3.63
N ILE A 248 4.23 5.52 -4.32
CA ILE A 248 3.21 5.48 -5.36
C ILE A 248 3.89 5.67 -6.73
N PRO A 249 3.22 5.36 -7.85
CA PRO A 249 3.73 5.68 -9.18
C PRO A 249 4.23 7.13 -9.30
N CYS A 250 5.18 7.36 -10.20
CA CYS A 250 5.91 8.63 -10.43
C CYS A 250 7.06 8.94 -9.44
N PHE A 251 7.03 8.38 -8.22
CA PHE A 251 8.14 8.52 -7.27
C PHE A 251 9.33 7.63 -7.64
N ARG A 252 10.53 8.14 -7.33
CA ARG A 252 11.84 7.52 -7.60
C ARG A 252 12.45 6.85 -6.38
N ASP A 253 11.73 6.80 -5.26
CA ASP A 253 12.12 5.99 -4.10
C ASP A 253 12.33 4.53 -4.51
N VAL A 254 13.28 3.87 -3.86
CA VAL A 254 13.59 2.45 -4.04
C VAL A 254 13.03 1.71 -2.83
N MET A 255 12.07 0.82 -3.07
CA MET A 255 11.40 0.11 -2.00
C MET A 255 12.29 -0.97 -1.41
N VAL A 256 12.41 -0.97 -0.08
CA VAL A 256 13.14 -1.99 0.68
C VAL A 256 12.25 -2.51 1.82
N PRO A 257 12.34 -3.80 2.17
CA PRO A 257 11.52 -4.36 3.24
C PRO A 257 11.87 -3.70 4.58
N GLY A 258 10.85 -3.28 5.34
CA GLY A 258 11.04 -2.68 6.66
C GLY A 258 11.26 -3.73 7.77
N SER A 259 12.18 -3.45 8.70
CA SER A 259 12.54 -4.36 9.80
C SER A 259 11.46 -4.50 10.89
N THR A 260 10.45 -3.62 10.91
CA THR A 260 9.35 -3.61 11.90
C THR A 260 8.02 -4.05 11.29
N SER A 261 7.98 -4.26 9.99
CA SER A 261 6.77 -4.63 9.25
C SER A 261 7.00 -5.95 8.52
N HIS A 262 7.73 -5.91 7.41
CA HIS A 262 7.91 -7.02 6.50
C HIS A 262 8.77 -8.12 7.12
N VAL A 263 9.93 -7.76 7.67
CA VAL A 263 10.90 -8.76 8.15
C VAL A 263 10.36 -9.62 9.30
N PRO A 264 9.79 -9.06 10.38
CA PRO A 264 9.28 -9.88 11.48
C PRO A 264 8.17 -10.83 11.03
N ILE A 265 7.29 -10.39 10.13
CA ILE A 265 6.22 -11.22 9.57
C ILE A 265 6.82 -12.38 8.78
N THR A 266 7.86 -12.14 7.97
CA THR A 266 8.53 -13.21 7.22
C THR A 266 9.34 -14.18 8.09
N MET A 267 9.95 -13.69 9.18
CA MET A 267 10.79 -14.51 10.07
C MET A 267 9.98 -15.43 10.99
N ASN A 268 8.73 -15.07 11.33
CA ASN A 268 7.89 -15.83 12.25
C ASN A 268 7.33 -17.16 11.70
N GLY A 269 7.75 -17.59 10.49
CA GLY A 269 7.40 -18.91 9.96
C GLY A 269 5.97 -19.00 9.38
N ARG A 270 5.44 -20.22 9.28
CA ARG A 270 4.10 -20.49 8.75
C ARG A 270 3.06 -20.18 9.81
N VAL A 271 2.26 -19.14 9.58
CA VAL A 271 1.03 -18.93 10.33
C VAL A 271 -0.04 -19.75 9.65
N GLU A 272 -0.43 -20.87 10.23
CA GLU A 272 -1.64 -21.55 9.79
C GLU A 272 -2.85 -20.80 10.34
N ASP A 273 -3.87 -20.68 9.50
CA ASP A 273 -5.16 -20.18 9.96
C ASP A 273 -5.81 -21.27 10.81
N GLU A 274 -5.78 -21.07 12.13
CA GLU A 274 -6.31 -22.01 13.13
C GLU A 274 -7.82 -22.27 12.96
N ILE A 275 -8.54 -21.38 12.24
CA ILE A 275 -10.00 -21.44 12.10
C ILE A 275 -10.35 -21.76 10.65
N PRO A 276 -10.88 -22.95 10.34
CA PRO A 276 -11.35 -23.30 9.01
C PRO A 276 -12.37 -22.27 8.49
N TRP A 277 -12.36 -22.01 7.18
CA TRP A 277 -13.25 -21.01 6.56
C TRP A 277 -14.74 -21.19 6.93
N LYS A 278 -15.22 -22.43 6.94
CA LYS A 278 -16.59 -22.79 7.31
C LYS A 278 -16.98 -22.36 8.73
N ASP A 279 -16.00 -22.27 9.63
CA ASP A 279 -16.19 -21.96 11.05
C ASP A 279 -15.97 -20.46 11.33
N LYS A 280 -15.64 -19.66 10.31
CA LYS A 280 -15.51 -18.20 10.42
C LYS A 280 -16.88 -17.52 10.44
N LYS A 281 -16.99 -16.45 11.21
CA LYS A 281 -18.19 -15.62 11.35
C LYS A 281 -18.36 -14.71 10.12
N ASN A 282 -19.60 -14.59 9.64
CA ASN A 282 -20.00 -13.72 8.52
C ASN A 282 -19.92 -12.22 8.90
N VAL A 283 -18.71 -11.72 9.13
CA VAL A 283 -18.47 -10.32 9.53
C VAL A 283 -17.60 -9.62 8.49
N LEU A 284 -18.08 -8.48 8.00
CA LEU A 284 -17.31 -7.49 7.27
C LEU A 284 -16.63 -6.55 8.25
N PHE A 285 -15.31 -6.68 8.37
CA PHE A 285 -14.56 -6.08 9.46
C PHE A 285 -13.51 -5.07 8.97
N TRP A 286 -13.49 -3.91 9.64
CA TRP A 286 -12.36 -2.98 9.64
C TRP A 286 -12.28 -2.19 10.96
N ARG A 287 -11.10 -2.07 11.54
CA ARG A 287 -10.86 -1.17 12.68
C ARG A 287 -9.57 -0.40 12.47
N GLY A 288 -9.57 0.92 12.66
CA GLY A 288 -8.37 1.73 12.50
C GLY A 288 -8.49 3.08 13.17
N SER A 289 -7.41 3.87 13.14
CA SER A 289 -7.48 5.29 13.46
C SER A 289 -7.75 6.11 12.20
N THR A 290 -7.96 7.41 12.37
CA THR A 290 -8.13 8.39 11.29
C THR A 290 -6.87 8.64 10.47
N THR A 291 -5.82 7.78 10.54
CA THR A 291 -4.59 8.01 9.75
C THR A 291 -4.81 8.01 8.25
N GLY A 292 -3.84 8.53 7.51
CA GLY A 292 -3.94 8.64 6.05
C GLY A 292 -4.16 10.05 5.53
N GLY A 293 -4.05 11.04 6.41
CA GLY A 293 -3.97 12.44 6.05
C GLY A 293 -4.17 13.35 7.26
N GLN A 294 -4.08 14.65 7.04
CA GLN A 294 -4.26 15.67 8.06
C GLN A 294 -5.63 16.37 7.92
N TYR A 295 -6.34 16.51 9.04
CA TYR A 295 -7.66 17.15 9.09
C TYR A 295 -7.57 18.52 9.76
N GLY A 296 -8.00 19.58 9.07
CA GLY A 296 -8.04 20.94 9.65
C GLY A 296 -6.73 21.71 9.66
N TYR A 297 -5.71 21.23 8.94
CA TYR A 297 -4.43 21.92 8.81
C TYR A 297 -4.41 22.81 7.57
N GLY A 298 -3.72 23.94 7.69
CA GLY A 298 -3.66 24.98 6.64
C GLY A 298 -4.82 25.99 6.72
N SER A 299 -4.74 27.03 5.90
CA SER A 299 -5.74 28.09 5.82
C SER A 299 -7.04 27.65 5.13
N ASN A 300 -6.97 26.63 4.27
CA ASN A 300 -8.09 26.06 3.53
C ASN A 300 -7.99 24.53 3.51
N PRO A 301 -8.33 23.83 4.61
CA PRO A 301 -8.21 22.39 4.69
C PRO A 301 -9.19 21.67 3.73
N PRO A 302 -8.79 20.55 3.10
CA PRO A 302 -9.70 19.77 2.28
C PRO A 302 -10.88 19.19 3.07
N PRO A 303 -12.04 18.97 2.43
CA PRO A 303 -13.19 18.36 3.08
C PRO A 303 -12.92 16.89 3.42
N TRP A 304 -13.48 16.42 4.54
CA TRP A 304 -13.21 15.07 5.05
C TRP A 304 -13.61 13.94 4.11
N HIS A 305 -14.61 14.16 3.25
CA HIS A 305 -15.06 13.13 2.29
C HIS A 305 -13.99 12.78 1.23
N GLY A 306 -12.91 13.58 1.10
CA GLY A 306 -11.77 13.26 0.25
C GLY A 306 -10.82 12.21 0.85
N PHE A 307 -10.94 11.93 2.15
CA PHE A 307 -10.05 11.00 2.85
C PHE A 307 -10.64 9.58 2.81
N HIS A 308 -9.86 8.64 2.28
CA HIS A 308 -10.28 7.25 2.01
C HIS A 308 -10.79 6.50 3.25
N ARG A 309 -10.22 6.73 4.44
CA ARG A 309 -10.73 6.13 5.69
C ARG A 309 -12.03 6.75 6.18
N ILE A 310 -12.21 8.05 5.98
CA ILE A 310 -13.48 8.72 6.31
C ILE A 310 -14.57 8.14 5.42
N ARG A 311 -14.33 8.01 4.10
CA ARG A 311 -15.29 7.43 3.16
C ARG A 311 -15.75 6.03 3.59
N LEU A 312 -14.82 5.19 4.04
CA LEU A 312 -15.15 3.84 4.52
C LEU A 312 -16.05 3.87 5.77
N VAL A 313 -15.72 4.69 6.76
CA VAL A 313 -16.50 4.77 8.01
C VAL A 313 -17.83 5.47 7.79
N GLU A 314 -17.89 6.47 6.91
CA GLU A 314 -19.13 7.13 6.48
C GLU A 314 -20.05 6.15 5.74
N TRP A 315 -19.51 5.30 4.87
CA TRP A 315 -20.27 4.21 4.25
C TRP A 315 -20.86 3.28 5.31
N ALA A 316 -20.05 2.86 6.29
CA ALA A 316 -20.50 1.97 7.36
C ALA A 316 -21.58 2.61 8.26
N LYS A 317 -21.47 3.91 8.52
CA LYS A 317 -22.48 4.69 9.25
C LYS A 317 -23.82 4.66 8.49
N ARG A 318 -23.82 5.01 7.20
CA ARG A 318 -25.02 4.98 6.34
C ARG A 318 -25.61 3.58 6.20
N PHE A 319 -24.76 2.55 6.15
CA PHE A 319 -25.21 1.16 6.19
C PHE A 319 -25.97 0.86 7.49
N GLY A 320 -25.43 1.29 8.64
CA GLY A 320 -26.09 1.11 9.94
C GLY A 320 -27.40 1.88 10.10
N GLU A 321 -27.55 3.04 9.47
CA GLU A 321 -28.81 3.79 9.43
C GLU A 321 -29.92 3.00 8.70
N LYS A 322 -29.55 2.24 7.66
CA LYS A 322 -30.49 1.40 6.88
C LYS A 322 -30.70 0.01 7.46
N HIS A 323 -29.67 -0.54 8.12
CA HIS A 323 -29.63 -1.91 8.63
C HIS A 323 -29.10 -1.94 10.07
N PRO A 324 -29.84 -1.37 11.04
CA PRO A 324 -29.38 -1.25 12.43
C PRO A 324 -29.15 -2.60 13.12
N ASP A 325 -29.86 -3.64 12.69
CA ASP A 325 -29.73 -5.03 13.15
C ASP A 325 -28.46 -5.74 12.63
N ARG A 326 -27.80 -5.15 11.62
CA ARG A 326 -26.62 -5.74 10.95
C ARG A 326 -25.32 -5.02 11.27
N VAL A 327 -25.31 -4.08 12.21
CA VAL A 327 -24.10 -3.40 12.68
C VAL A 327 -23.79 -3.77 14.12
N LEU A 328 -22.49 -3.91 14.44
CA LEU A 328 -22.03 -4.25 15.78
C LEU A 328 -20.65 -3.66 16.08
N ASP A 329 -20.27 -3.73 17.36
CA ASP A 329 -18.88 -3.57 17.81
C ASP A 329 -18.43 -4.90 18.43
N VAL A 330 -17.61 -5.65 17.69
CA VAL A 330 -17.13 -6.98 18.11
C VAL A 330 -16.21 -6.95 19.33
N GLY A 331 -15.76 -5.76 19.74
CA GLY A 331 -15.05 -5.60 21.01
C GLY A 331 -15.98 -5.46 22.22
N LYS A 332 -17.31 -5.48 22.02
CA LYS A 332 -18.33 -5.39 23.08
C LYS A 332 -19.38 -6.49 23.00
N GLN A 333 -19.60 -7.04 21.80
CA GLN A 333 -20.67 -8.00 21.52
C GLN A 333 -20.14 -9.13 20.65
N GLU A 334 -20.68 -10.33 20.81
CA GLU A 334 -20.39 -11.44 19.91
C GLU A 334 -21.21 -11.32 18.62
N PRO A 335 -20.64 -11.63 17.44
CA PRO A 335 -21.41 -11.68 16.21
C PRO A 335 -22.48 -12.77 16.26
N ILE A 336 -23.63 -12.49 15.65
CA ILE A 336 -24.72 -13.45 15.50
C ILE A 336 -24.34 -14.39 14.35
N SER A 337 -24.18 -15.68 14.66
CA SER A 337 -23.94 -16.70 13.64
C SER A 337 -25.23 -16.98 12.86
N SER A 338 -25.38 -16.32 11.71
CA SER A 338 -26.42 -16.58 10.72
C SER A 338 -25.73 -16.95 9.40
N ASP A 339 -26.09 -18.09 8.82
CA ASP A 339 -25.50 -18.56 7.55
C ASP A 339 -25.90 -17.69 6.36
N SER A 340 -27.03 -16.97 6.44
CA SER A 340 -27.62 -16.23 5.32
C SER A 340 -27.39 -14.72 5.35
N SER A 341 -26.83 -14.15 6.42
CA SER A 341 -26.61 -12.70 6.51
C SER A 341 -25.25 -12.35 7.11
N TYR A 342 -24.62 -11.30 6.56
CA TYR A 342 -23.39 -10.74 7.13
C TYR A 342 -23.70 -9.54 8.02
N GLN A 343 -22.89 -9.39 9.07
CA GLN A 343 -22.84 -8.19 9.91
C GLN A 343 -21.64 -7.30 9.55
N VAL A 344 -21.77 -6.00 9.78
CA VAL A 344 -20.75 -5.00 9.47
C VAL A 344 -20.18 -4.43 10.77
N ASP A 345 -18.88 -4.66 10.97
CA ASP A 345 -18.12 -3.98 12.02
C ASP A 345 -16.96 -3.18 11.44
N ILE A 346 -17.29 -1.95 11.04
CA ILE A 346 -16.35 -0.94 10.59
C ILE A 346 -16.44 0.25 11.53
N GLY A 347 -15.30 0.85 11.86
CA GLY A 347 -15.28 2.10 12.61
C GLY A 347 -13.90 2.50 13.08
N PHE A 348 -13.79 3.73 13.59
CA PHE A 348 -12.57 4.21 14.19
C PHE A 348 -12.39 3.67 15.62
N SER A 349 -11.16 3.28 15.98
CA SER A 349 -10.75 3.01 17.36
C SER A 349 -9.85 4.11 17.95
N GLY A 350 -9.61 5.18 17.19
CA GLY A 350 -8.84 6.33 17.63
C GLY A 350 -8.90 7.49 16.62
N VAL A 351 -8.87 8.72 17.14
CA VAL A 351 -8.81 9.95 16.33
C VAL A 351 -7.44 10.59 16.55
N ILE A 352 -6.66 10.71 15.48
CA ILE A 352 -5.34 11.37 15.41
C ILE A 352 -5.19 12.15 14.11
N GLN A 353 -4.11 12.94 13.97
CA GLN A 353 -3.79 13.76 12.77
C GLN A 353 -4.84 14.83 12.44
N CYS A 354 -5.51 15.35 13.47
CA CYS A 354 -6.50 16.42 13.36
C CYS A 354 -6.03 17.65 14.14
N ASN A 355 -6.41 18.83 13.67
CA ASN A 355 -6.07 20.09 14.32
C ASN A 355 -7.13 20.46 15.37
N GLU A 356 -6.73 20.54 16.64
CA GLU A 356 -7.62 20.96 17.74
C GLU A 356 -7.94 22.46 17.70
N LYS A 357 -7.14 23.25 16.98
CA LYS A 357 -7.32 24.69 16.75
C LYS A 357 -7.35 24.98 15.25
N GLY A 358 -8.12 24.19 14.51
CA GLY A 358 -8.33 24.39 13.08
C GLY A 358 -9.07 25.69 12.79
N VAL A 359 -8.99 26.14 11.53
CA VAL A 359 -9.71 27.33 11.04
C VAL A 359 -11.23 27.19 11.25
N THR A 360 -11.72 25.95 11.16
CA THR A 360 -13.12 25.59 11.37
C THR A 360 -13.45 25.21 12.81
N GLY A 361 -12.50 25.28 13.74
CA GLY A 361 -12.64 24.89 15.15
C GLY A 361 -11.90 23.59 15.49
N ASN A 362 -12.36 22.88 16.53
CA ASN A 362 -11.75 21.65 16.99
C ASN A 362 -12.12 20.46 16.10
N GLU A 363 -11.30 20.17 15.10
CA GLU A 363 -11.57 19.09 14.13
C GLU A 363 -11.55 17.70 14.77
N CYS A 364 -10.72 17.51 15.80
CA CYS A 364 -10.65 16.24 16.52
C CYS A 364 -11.95 15.94 17.27
N GLU A 365 -12.57 16.95 17.88
CA GLU A 365 -13.84 16.79 18.58
C GLU A 365 -14.97 16.51 17.60
N LYS A 366 -15.05 17.25 16.48
CA LYS A 366 -16.05 17.00 15.45
C LYS A 366 -15.94 15.59 14.87
N LEU A 367 -14.72 15.08 14.64
CA LEU A 367 -14.52 13.70 14.18
C LEU A 367 -15.06 12.67 15.19
N ARG A 368 -14.82 12.88 16.49
CA ARG A 368 -15.34 11.98 17.55
C ARG A 368 -16.87 12.04 17.66
N GLN A 369 -17.46 13.21 17.48
CA GLN A 369 -18.91 13.39 17.50
C GLN A 369 -19.58 12.76 16.27
N THR A 370 -18.98 12.95 15.09
CA THR A 370 -19.54 12.44 13.82
C THR A 370 -19.37 10.93 13.69
N TYR A 371 -18.24 10.39 14.16
CA TYR A 371 -17.88 8.99 14.06
C TYR A 371 -17.48 8.44 15.44
N PRO A 372 -18.46 8.01 16.26
CA PRO A 372 -18.20 7.46 17.58
C PRO A 372 -17.20 6.31 17.56
N LEU A 373 -16.26 6.32 18.52
CA LEU A 373 -15.21 5.32 18.59
C LEU A 373 -15.76 3.95 18.99
N LYS A 374 -15.28 2.92 18.27
CA LYS A 374 -15.47 1.52 18.58
C LYS A 374 -14.26 0.94 19.31
N SER A 375 -14.47 -0.18 20.00
CA SER A 375 -13.42 -0.87 20.76
C SER A 375 -12.24 -1.28 19.87
N LYS A 376 -11.03 -1.26 20.43
CA LYS A 376 -9.84 -1.83 19.77
C LYS A 376 -9.99 -3.35 19.67
N VAL A 377 -9.60 -3.92 18.53
CA VAL A 377 -9.70 -5.35 18.24
C VAL A 377 -8.32 -5.86 17.83
N GLY A 378 -7.84 -6.91 18.50
CA GLY A 378 -6.53 -7.50 18.21
C GLY A 378 -6.54 -8.42 16.98
N PHE A 379 -5.41 -8.56 16.31
CA PHE A 379 -5.27 -9.39 15.09
C PHE A 379 -5.73 -10.84 15.28
N LYS A 380 -5.44 -11.46 16.44
CA LYS A 380 -5.90 -12.82 16.73
C LYS A 380 -7.43 -12.94 16.64
N GLN A 381 -8.15 -11.98 17.19
CA GLN A 381 -9.62 -11.94 17.13
C GLN A 381 -10.12 -11.77 15.69
N THR A 382 -9.43 -10.98 14.85
CA THR A 382 -9.87 -10.75 13.46
C THR A 382 -9.83 -12.00 12.57
N LYS A 383 -9.02 -13.01 12.92
CA LYS A 383 -8.92 -14.26 12.17
C LYS A 383 -10.25 -15.04 12.11
N GLN A 384 -11.15 -14.81 13.06
CA GLN A 384 -12.45 -15.49 13.09
C GLN A 384 -13.46 -14.89 12.09
N TYR A 385 -13.15 -13.80 11.39
CA TYR A 385 -14.07 -13.12 10.47
C TYR A 385 -13.78 -13.50 9.01
N LYS A 386 -14.84 -13.58 8.19
CA LYS A 386 -14.72 -13.94 6.78
C LYS A 386 -14.18 -12.81 5.89
N TYR A 387 -14.60 -11.57 6.12
CA TYR A 387 -14.31 -10.46 5.22
C TYR A 387 -13.50 -9.39 5.93
N LEU A 388 -12.19 -9.32 5.61
CA LEU A 388 -11.26 -8.39 6.23
C LEU A 388 -10.90 -7.28 5.24
N MET A 389 -11.27 -6.04 5.56
CA MET A 389 -10.89 -4.90 4.74
C MET A 389 -9.53 -4.34 5.12
N VAL A 390 -8.79 -3.94 4.10
CA VAL A 390 -7.51 -3.24 4.23
C VAL A 390 -7.59 -1.92 3.49
N VAL A 391 -7.26 -0.86 4.22
CA VAL A 391 -7.33 0.52 3.73
C VAL A 391 -6.04 1.23 4.15
N ASP A 392 -5.46 1.95 3.21
CA ASP A 392 -4.17 2.63 3.37
C ASP A 392 -4.13 3.55 4.59
N GLY A 393 -2.93 3.73 5.15
CA GLY A 393 -2.65 4.73 6.18
C GLY A 393 -2.08 5.99 5.55
N ASN A 394 -1.07 6.60 6.19
CA ASN A 394 -0.28 7.69 5.59
C ASN A 394 0.37 7.23 4.28
N ALA A 395 0.76 5.95 4.26
CA ALA A 395 1.12 5.21 3.08
C ALA A 395 0.65 3.75 3.26
N TRP A 396 1.56 2.78 3.32
CA TRP A 396 1.23 1.37 3.36
C TRP A 396 0.69 0.87 4.73
N PRO A 397 -0.35 0.00 4.75
CA PRO A 397 -0.83 -0.63 5.97
C PRO A 397 -0.12 -1.97 6.25
N ASN A 398 0.67 -2.04 7.33
CA ASN A 398 1.28 -3.31 7.82
C ASN A 398 0.28 -4.46 7.99
N ARG A 399 -1.00 -4.10 8.22
CA ARG A 399 -2.13 -5.01 8.34
C ARG A 399 -2.27 -5.98 7.19
N LEU A 400 -1.99 -5.56 5.95
CA LEU A 400 -2.18 -6.43 4.78
C LEU A 400 -1.35 -7.71 4.92
N GLN A 401 -0.08 -7.58 5.27
CA GLN A 401 0.82 -8.72 5.42
C GLN A 401 0.48 -9.58 6.62
N THR A 402 -0.02 -8.97 7.70
CA THR A 402 -0.49 -9.73 8.87
C THR A 402 -1.72 -10.57 8.54
N TYR A 403 -2.63 -10.03 7.72
CA TYR A 403 -3.82 -10.74 7.26
C TYR A 403 -3.49 -11.83 6.27
N LEU A 404 -2.66 -11.54 5.27
CA LEU A 404 -2.22 -12.49 4.26
C LEU A 404 -1.29 -13.59 4.79
N GLY A 405 -0.95 -13.57 6.09
CA GLY A 405 -0.10 -14.54 6.79
C GLY A 405 -0.38 -15.98 6.36
N ARG A 406 0.33 -16.37 5.30
CA ARG A 406 0.42 -17.67 4.59
C ARG A 406 -0.84 -18.31 4.03
N THR A 407 -1.50 -17.65 3.10
CA THR A 407 -2.05 -18.41 1.94
C THR A 407 -1.26 -18.20 0.64
N ALA A 408 -0.57 -17.08 0.45
CA ALA A 408 0.29 -16.89 -0.71
C ALA A 408 1.74 -16.55 -0.26
N LEU A 409 2.69 -17.04 -1.06
CA LEU A 409 4.15 -16.81 -1.10
C LEU A 409 5.06 -17.74 -0.27
N SER A 410 6.12 -18.37 -0.79
CA SER A 410 6.82 -18.29 -2.08
C SER A 410 6.93 -16.90 -2.71
N CYS A 411 7.72 -16.02 -2.09
CA CYS A 411 8.39 -14.81 -2.59
C CYS A 411 7.76 -13.84 -3.64
N SER A 412 6.55 -14.01 -4.18
CA SER A 412 5.87 -13.10 -5.13
C SER A 412 4.41 -12.76 -4.75
N THR A 413 4.12 -11.52 -4.35
CA THR A 413 2.73 -11.08 -4.09
C THR A 413 2.32 -10.08 -5.15
N GLU A 414 1.48 -10.52 -6.08
CA GLU A 414 0.63 -9.64 -6.87
C GLU A 414 -0.68 -9.39 -6.12
N TYR A 415 -1.19 -8.16 -6.17
CA TYR A 415 -2.37 -7.71 -5.43
C TYR A 415 -3.49 -7.27 -6.39
N LEU A 416 -4.71 -7.71 -6.10
CA LEU A 416 -5.94 -7.16 -6.69
C LEU A 416 -6.28 -5.84 -5.99
N SER A 417 -6.18 -4.73 -6.74
CA SER A 417 -6.66 -3.40 -6.34
C SER A 417 -8.12 -3.26 -6.74
N ILE A 418 -9.01 -2.90 -5.81
CA ILE A 418 -10.40 -2.58 -6.11
C ILE A 418 -10.56 -1.06 -6.06
N GLY A 419 -10.99 -0.50 -7.20
CA GLY A 419 -11.23 0.92 -7.42
C GLY A 419 -12.40 1.50 -6.63
N SER A 420 -12.56 2.81 -6.78
CA SER A 420 -13.50 3.71 -6.11
C SER A 420 -14.93 3.18 -5.99
N PHE A 421 -15.46 3.16 -4.76
CA PHE A 421 -16.90 3.16 -4.53
C PHE A 421 -17.46 4.54 -4.90
N GLY A 422 -17.99 4.66 -6.12
CA GLY A 422 -18.73 5.80 -6.64
C GLY A 422 -20.14 5.94 -6.05
N SER A 423 -20.54 7.19 -5.88
CA SER A 423 -21.74 7.73 -5.21
C SER A 423 -23.08 7.35 -5.81
#